data_AF-A0A356T278-F1
#
_entry.id   AF-A0A356T278-F1
#
_cell.length_a   1.000
_cell.length_b   1.000
_cell.length_c   1.000
_cell.angle_alpha   90.00
_cell.angle_beta   90.00
_cell.angle_gamma   90.00
#
_symmetry.space_group_name_H-M   'P 1'
#
loop_
_entity.id
_entity.type
_entity.pdbx_description
1 polymer ?
#
loop_
_entity_poly.entity_id
_entity_poly.type
_entity_poly.pdbx_seq_one_letter_code
_entity_poly.pdbx_strand_id
1 'polypeptide(L)'
;MGIHGSPTCVMDMEEAEGYLVGEPGRGMASMFTMMNAARLFVGVEGISLAEISYQTALAFAKDRRQSRALNPNRIEQDAEADTILVHPDVRRMLLNIKSTNEALRGLAVWISTQIDLSHDHPDADRRQDADDLVALLIPVIKAYGTDRGFENVSEAIQVCGGAGYTKDWSIEQYFRDLRIALIYEGTNHIQALDLVGRKLPMHDGRLMKTFAREVHAVLERARGHEETSAFADALQDGLKLLIEATEQLRERAAQDREEIGAAASNYLHLFGLVACAYSWVRQTAHAVESGADNAAAKVKTARYFFELVYPEVHGVVATLRAGKAPMMDFAVDEL
;
A
#
# COMPACT_ATOMS: atom_id res chain seq x y z
N MET A 1 11.64 -12.29 -17.05
CA MET A 1 10.24 -12.13 -16.57
C MET A 1 9.75 -10.78 -17.02
N GLY A 2 10.25 -9.68 -16.46
CA GLY A 2 10.00 -8.34 -16.97
C GLY A 2 11.26 -7.48 -16.93
N ILE A 3 11.07 -6.16 -17.00
CA ILE A 3 12.10 -5.10 -16.90
C ILE A 3 13.28 -5.30 -17.86
N HIS A 4 13.04 -5.87 -19.05
CA HIS A 4 14.10 -6.21 -20.00
C HIS A 4 14.93 -5.02 -20.50
N GLY A 5 14.42 -3.79 -20.35
CA GLY A 5 15.14 -2.56 -20.66
C GLY A 5 16.16 -2.13 -19.59
N SER A 6 16.19 -2.79 -18.42
CA SER A 6 17.14 -2.53 -17.35
C SER A 6 18.19 -3.64 -17.31
N PRO A 7 19.46 -3.38 -17.67
CA PRO A 7 20.51 -4.40 -17.64
C PRO A 7 20.87 -4.74 -16.19
N THR A 8 20.56 -5.96 -15.76
CA THR A 8 20.95 -6.50 -14.46
C THR A 8 22.21 -7.35 -14.63
N CYS A 9 23.34 -6.86 -14.11
CA CYS A 9 24.68 -7.38 -14.42
C CYS A 9 25.31 -8.12 -13.24
N VAL A 10 26.19 -9.07 -13.57
CA VAL A 10 27.26 -9.49 -12.66
C VAL A 10 28.37 -8.44 -12.76
N MET A 11 28.79 -7.88 -11.64
CA MET A 11 29.85 -6.88 -11.57
C MET A 11 31.14 -7.52 -11.07
N ASP A 12 32.23 -7.34 -11.80
CA ASP A 12 33.59 -7.72 -11.40
C ASP A 12 34.37 -6.44 -11.08
N MET A 13 35.02 -6.43 -9.92
CA MET A 13 35.71 -5.26 -9.36
C MET A 13 37.19 -5.56 -9.07
N GLU A 14 37.79 -6.56 -9.72
CA GLU A 14 39.23 -6.84 -9.61
C GLU A 14 40.08 -5.62 -10.02
N GLU A 15 41.04 -5.26 -9.17
CA GLU A 15 41.95 -4.11 -9.34
C GLU A 15 41.25 -2.75 -9.58
N ALA A 16 39.97 -2.64 -9.23
CA ALA A 16 39.23 -1.38 -9.35
C ALA A 16 39.69 -0.36 -8.31
N GLU A 17 39.93 0.87 -8.74
CA GLU A 17 40.24 1.99 -7.85
C GLU A 17 38.98 2.40 -7.07
N GLY A 18 39.08 2.46 -5.74
CA GLY A 18 37.99 2.81 -4.84
C GLY A 18 38.33 4.00 -3.96
N TYR A 19 37.31 4.82 -3.66
CA TYR A 19 37.42 5.97 -2.77
C TYR A 19 36.47 5.79 -1.58
N LEU A 20 36.95 6.10 -0.37
CA LEU A 20 36.12 6.04 0.82
C LEU A 20 35.05 7.15 0.79
N VAL A 21 33.78 6.77 0.93
CA VAL A 21 32.66 7.69 1.12
C VAL A 21 32.31 7.75 2.61
N GLY A 22 32.44 8.93 3.22
CA GLY A 22 32.18 9.12 4.65
C GLY A 22 33.30 8.59 5.53
N GLU A 23 32.94 7.94 6.65
CA GLU A 23 33.89 7.47 7.65
C GLU A 23 34.21 5.96 7.52
N PRO A 24 35.44 5.53 7.86
CA PRO A 24 35.80 4.12 7.87
C PRO A 24 34.84 3.28 8.74
N GLY A 25 34.35 2.16 8.20
CA GLY A 25 33.46 1.24 8.91
C GLY A 25 31.98 1.68 8.98
N ARG A 26 31.60 2.80 8.35
CA ARG A 26 30.23 3.33 8.37
C ARG A 26 29.43 3.10 7.08
N GLY A 27 29.94 2.27 6.16
CA GLY A 27 29.34 2.06 4.83
C GLY A 27 27.86 1.66 4.83
N MET A 28 27.43 0.76 5.72
CA MET A 28 26.01 0.38 5.82
C MET A 28 25.12 1.55 6.23
N ALA A 29 25.55 2.36 7.21
CA ALA A 29 24.80 3.54 7.64
C ALA A 29 24.68 4.56 6.50
N SER A 30 25.76 4.77 5.75
CA SER A 30 25.76 5.62 4.55
C SER A 30 24.80 5.07 3.47
N MET A 31 24.81 3.77 3.19
CA MET A 31 23.87 3.16 2.23
C MET A 31 22.40 3.34 2.64
N PHE A 32 22.08 3.21 3.93
CA PHE A 32 20.70 3.36 4.41
C PHE A 32 20.11 4.75 4.17
N THR A 33 20.94 5.79 4.05
CA THR A 33 20.46 7.14 3.69
C THR A 33 19.80 7.16 2.31
N MET A 34 20.36 6.42 1.34
CA MET A 34 19.79 6.29 0.00
C MET A 34 18.63 5.30 -0.07
N MET A 35 18.61 4.30 0.82
CA MET A 35 17.58 3.25 0.80
C MET A 35 16.18 3.77 1.09
N ASN A 36 16.01 4.82 1.90
CA ASN A 36 14.66 5.36 2.18
C ASN A 36 14.01 5.89 0.89
N ALA A 37 14.76 6.69 0.11
CA ALA A 37 14.28 7.19 -1.18
C ALA A 37 14.08 6.05 -2.19
N ALA A 38 15.04 5.12 -2.29
CA ALA A 38 14.93 3.97 -3.19
C ALA A 38 13.68 3.13 -2.90
N ARG A 39 13.39 2.82 -1.63
CA ARG A 39 12.21 2.04 -1.21
C ARG A 39 10.90 2.77 -1.46
N LEU A 40 10.88 4.10 -1.30
CA LEU A 40 9.72 4.90 -1.71
C LEU A 40 9.48 4.79 -3.21
N PHE A 41 10.53 4.94 -4.04
CA PHE A 41 10.41 4.79 -5.49
C PHE A 41 9.90 3.41 -5.89
N VAL A 42 10.38 2.35 -5.25
CA VAL A 42 9.86 0.99 -5.47
C VAL A 42 8.38 0.86 -5.10
N GLY A 43 7.94 1.47 -3.99
CA GLY A 43 6.52 1.55 -3.66
C GLY A 43 5.71 2.27 -4.76
N VAL A 44 6.26 3.36 -5.31
CA VAL A 44 5.66 4.14 -6.39
C VAL A 44 5.62 3.37 -7.71
N GLU A 45 6.60 2.50 -8.01
CA GLU A 45 6.54 1.61 -9.19
C GLU A 45 5.31 0.69 -9.13
N GLY A 46 5.03 0.12 -7.94
CA GLY A 46 3.81 -0.65 -7.67
C GLY A 46 2.54 0.11 -7.99
N ILE A 47 2.44 1.33 -7.47
CA ILE A 47 1.27 2.21 -7.65
C ILE A 47 1.13 2.63 -9.13
N SER A 48 2.25 2.90 -9.79
CA SER A 48 2.27 3.44 -11.16
C SER A 48 1.86 2.38 -12.18
N LEU A 49 2.40 1.16 -12.07
CA LEU A 49 2.03 0.05 -12.95
C LEU A 49 0.58 -0.41 -12.71
N ALA A 50 0.11 -0.36 -11.47
CA ALA A 50 -1.30 -0.59 -11.16
C ALA A 50 -2.23 0.49 -11.76
N GLU A 51 -1.81 1.75 -11.77
CA GLU A 51 -2.59 2.85 -12.33
C GLU A 51 -2.73 2.76 -13.85
N ILE A 52 -1.65 2.52 -14.59
CA ILE A 52 -1.75 2.39 -16.05
C ILE A 52 -2.54 1.12 -16.42
N SER A 53 -2.44 0.06 -15.63
CA SER A 53 -3.26 -1.15 -15.81
C SER A 53 -4.74 -0.87 -15.59
N TYR A 54 -5.09 -0.09 -14.56
CA TYR A 54 -6.46 0.38 -14.31
C TYR A 54 -7.02 1.18 -15.48
N GLN A 55 -6.27 2.17 -15.98
CA GLN A 55 -6.69 3.00 -17.09
C GLN A 55 -6.92 2.16 -18.36
N THR A 56 -6.02 1.22 -18.62
CA THR A 56 -6.13 0.26 -19.73
C THR A 56 -7.40 -0.59 -19.61
N ALA A 57 -7.61 -1.21 -18.44
CA ALA A 57 -8.76 -2.06 -18.16
C ALA A 57 -10.08 -1.26 -18.21
N LEU A 58 -10.10 -0.03 -17.70
CA LEU A 58 -11.26 0.84 -17.75
C LEU A 58 -11.61 1.24 -19.19
N ALA A 59 -10.60 1.56 -20.00
CA ALA A 59 -10.81 1.86 -21.43
C ALA A 59 -11.39 0.63 -22.14
N PHE A 60 -10.79 -0.54 -21.95
CA PHE A 60 -11.31 -1.80 -22.50
C PHE A 60 -12.76 -2.06 -22.06
N ALA A 61 -13.09 -1.87 -20.78
CA ALA A 61 -14.42 -2.12 -20.24
C ALA A 61 -15.51 -1.16 -20.75
N LYS A 62 -15.13 0.06 -21.17
CA LYS A 62 -16.05 1.03 -21.80
C LYS A 62 -16.42 0.62 -23.22
N ASP A 63 -15.55 -0.08 -23.94
CA ASP A 63 -15.76 -0.43 -25.35
C ASP A 63 -16.24 -1.86 -25.53
N ARG A 64 -15.74 -2.79 -24.72
CA ARG A 64 -16.05 -4.23 -24.85
C ARG A 64 -17.52 -4.48 -24.56
N ARG A 65 -18.25 -4.99 -25.55
CA ARG A 65 -19.64 -5.45 -25.42
C ARG A 65 -19.72 -6.97 -25.24
N GLN A 66 -20.44 -7.41 -24.21
CA GLN A 66 -20.68 -8.83 -23.95
C GLN A 66 -21.84 -9.01 -22.97
N SER A 67 -22.82 -9.83 -23.35
CA SER A 67 -24.04 -10.10 -22.57
C SER A 67 -24.92 -8.87 -22.34
N ARG A 68 -26.07 -9.05 -21.68
CA ARG A 68 -26.99 -7.97 -21.31
C ARG A 68 -26.85 -7.58 -19.84
N ALA A 69 -27.16 -6.33 -19.52
CA ALA A 69 -27.25 -5.84 -18.16
C ALA A 69 -28.33 -6.61 -17.39
N LEU A 70 -28.02 -6.98 -16.14
CA LEU A 70 -28.99 -7.61 -15.24
C LEU A 70 -30.09 -6.64 -14.77
N ASN A 71 -29.78 -5.34 -14.75
CA ASN A 71 -30.74 -4.29 -14.43
C ASN A 71 -31.41 -3.79 -15.72
N PRO A 72 -32.74 -3.96 -15.90
CA PRO A 72 -33.44 -3.53 -17.10
C PRO A 72 -33.25 -2.05 -17.45
N ASN A 73 -33.08 -1.18 -16.45
CA ASN A 73 -32.88 0.26 -16.65
C ASN A 73 -31.50 0.63 -17.20
N ARG A 74 -30.58 -0.35 -17.32
CA ARG A 74 -29.22 -0.17 -17.85
C ARG A 74 -29.00 -0.88 -19.18
N ILE A 75 -30.02 -1.54 -19.71
CA ILE A 75 -29.94 -2.19 -21.02
C ILE A 75 -29.94 -1.09 -22.09
N GLU A 76 -28.94 -1.10 -22.95
CA GLU A 76 -28.85 -0.23 -24.12
C GLU A 76 -29.82 -0.74 -25.19
N GLN A 77 -30.76 0.11 -25.61
CA GLN A 77 -31.84 -0.28 -26.53
C GLN A 77 -31.34 -0.53 -27.95
N ASP A 78 -30.31 0.19 -28.39
CA ASP A 78 -29.83 0.20 -29.78
C ASP A 78 -28.61 -0.71 -30.02
N ALA A 79 -28.25 -1.57 -29.05
CA ALA A 79 -27.13 -2.50 -29.16
C ALA A 79 -27.59 -3.94 -28.95
N GLU A 80 -26.90 -4.93 -29.51
CA GLU A 80 -27.18 -6.36 -29.30
C GLU A 80 -26.66 -6.88 -27.94
N ALA A 81 -25.66 -6.20 -27.39
CA ALA A 81 -25.06 -6.48 -26.08
C ALA A 81 -24.60 -5.16 -25.43
N ASP A 82 -24.55 -5.15 -24.11
CA ASP A 82 -24.15 -3.98 -23.32
C ASP A 82 -22.64 -3.99 -23.09
N THR A 83 -22.07 -2.82 -22.82
CA THR A 83 -20.68 -2.71 -22.38
C THR A 83 -20.46 -3.50 -21.08
N ILE A 84 -19.32 -4.16 -20.91
CA ILE A 84 -19.09 -5.00 -19.71
C ILE A 84 -19.11 -4.20 -18.41
N LEU A 85 -19.00 -2.88 -18.48
CA LEU A 85 -19.14 -1.96 -17.36
C LEU A 85 -20.55 -1.99 -16.71
N VAL A 86 -21.58 -2.55 -17.35
CA VAL A 86 -22.89 -2.74 -16.72
C VAL A 86 -22.86 -3.83 -15.64
N HIS A 87 -21.89 -4.76 -15.72
CA HIS A 87 -21.81 -5.94 -14.85
C HIS A 87 -21.22 -5.57 -13.47
N PRO A 88 -21.89 -5.93 -12.36
CA PRO A 88 -21.43 -5.57 -11.01
C PRO A 88 -20.01 -6.02 -10.69
N ASP A 89 -19.62 -7.22 -11.11
CA ASP A 89 -18.29 -7.76 -10.79
C ASP A 89 -17.17 -7.01 -11.53
N VAL A 90 -17.39 -6.59 -12.78
CA VAL A 90 -16.45 -5.72 -13.50
C VAL A 90 -16.28 -4.37 -12.80
N ARG A 91 -17.38 -3.81 -12.27
CA ARG A 91 -17.31 -2.59 -11.45
C ARG A 91 -16.57 -2.80 -10.15
N ARG A 92 -16.80 -3.94 -9.47
CA ARG A 92 -16.08 -4.31 -8.24
C ARG A 92 -14.57 -4.36 -8.52
N MET A 93 -14.16 -5.06 -9.57
CA MET A 93 -12.75 -5.15 -9.96
C MET A 93 -12.13 -3.77 -10.23
N LEU A 94 -12.78 -2.94 -11.04
CA LEU A 94 -12.30 -1.59 -11.34
C LEU A 94 -12.28 -0.68 -10.09
N LEU A 95 -13.22 -0.83 -9.17
CA LEU A 95 -13.30 -0.02 -7.95
C LEU A 95 -12.33 -0.49 -6.87
N ASN A 96 -12.02 -1.79 -6.78
CA ASN A 96 -10.93 -2.32 -5.96
C ASN A 96 -9.61 -1.65 -6.34
N ILE A 97 -9.30 -1.66 -7.63
CA ILE A 97 -8.08 -1.05 -8.15
C ILE A 97 -8.08 0.47 -7.92
N LYS A 98 -9.15 1.17 -8.36
CA LYS A 98 -9.26 2.64 -8.21
C LYS A 98 -9.10 3.08 -6.76
N SER A 99 -9.81 2.41 -5.85
CA SER A 99 -9.88 2.83 -4.45
C SER A 99 -8.56 2.63 -3.71
N THR A 100 -7.80 1.59 -4.04
CA THR A 100 -6.49 1.33 -3.44
C THR A 100 -5.39 2.16 -4.10
N ASN A 101 -5.38 2.30 -5.44
CA ASN A 101 -4.42 3.15 -6.15
C ASN A 101 -4.48 4.60 -5.68
N GLU A 102 -5.68 5.17 -5.51
CA GLU A 102 -5.82 6.56 -5.06
C GLU A 102 -5.41 6.75 -3.59
N ALA A 103 -5.68 5.77 -2.73
CA ALA A 103 -5.22 5.79 -1.34
C ALA A 103 -3.68 5.78 -1.28
N LEU A 104 -3.07 4.82 -1.97
CA LEU A 104 -1.62 4.63 -2.00
C LEU A 104 -0.91 5.82 -2.65
N ARG A 105 -1.46 6.39 -3.73
CA ARG A 105 -0.91 7.60 -4.35
C ARG A 105 -0.92 8.78 -3.39
N GLY A 106 -2.03 9.01 -2.69
CA GLY A 106 -2.11 10.08 -1.69
C GLY A 106 -1.13 9.87 -0.54
N LEU A 107 -0.96 8.61 -0.11
CA LEU A 107 -0.01 8.24 0.94
C LEU A 107 1.44 8.45 0.49
N ALA A 108 1.81 8.00 -0.72
CA ALA A 108 3.15 8.15 -1.27
C ALA A 108 3.53 9.62 -1.43
N VAL A 109 2.65 10.46 -2.00
CA VAL A 109 2.88 11.90 -2.14
C VAL A 109 3.10 12.54 -0.76
N TRP A 110 2.30 12.17 0.24
CA TRP A 110 2.48 12.71 1.57
C TRP A 110 3.78 12.25 2.23
N ILE A 111 4.17 10.98 2.08
CA ILE A 111 5.46 10.47 2.59
C ILE A 111 6.62 11.24 1.92
N SER A 112 6.55 11.52 0.62
CA SER A 112 7.54 12.37 -0.06
C SER A 112 7.67 13.74 0.61
N THR A 113 6.55 14.38 0.96
CA THR A 113 6.59 15.64 1.71
C THR A 113 7.23 15.48 3.07
N GLN A 114 7.04 14.35 3.77
CA GLN A 114 7.70 14.10 5.05
C GLN A 114 9.22 13.92 4.89
N ILE A 115 9.70 13.38 3.77
CA ILE A 115 11.15 13.31 3.49
C ILE A 115 11.76 14.71 3.37
N ASP A 116 11.12 15.61 2.64
CA ASP A 116 11.62 16.99 2.52
C ASP A 116 11.58 17.70 3.89
N LEU A 117 10.48 17.51 4.63
CA LEU A 117 10.34 18.10 5.97
C LEU A 117 11.35 17.55 6.97
N SER A 118 11.73 16.26 6.90
CA SER A 118 12.70 15.69 7.84
C SER A 118 14.11 16.24 7.63
N HIS A 119 14.46 16.62 6.41
CA HIS A 119 15.75 17.22 6.09
C HIS A 119 15.78 18.73 6.36
N ASP A 120 14.77 19.46 5.88
CA ASP A 120 14.91 20.91 5.67
C ASP A 120 13.93 21.78 6.46
N HIS A 121 12.98 21.21 7.22
CA HIS A 121 12.05 22.04 8.00
C HIS A 121 12.81 22.87 9.05
N PRO A 122 12.53 24.18 9.25
CA PRO A 122 13.31 25.03 10.15
C PRO A 122 13.22 24.62 11.63
N ASP A 123 12.06 24.15 12.07
CA ASP A 123 11.81 23.63 13.42
C ASP A 123 12.32 22.19 13.57
N ALA A 124 13.17 21.96 14.59
CA ALA A 124 13.79 20.66 14.87
C ALA A 124 12.80 19.58 15.29
N ASP A 125 11.76 19.94 16.05
CA ASP A 125 10.76 18.97 16.51
C ASP A 125 9.92 18.48 15.32
N ARG A 126 9.61 19.39 14.39
CA ARG A 126 8.93 19.05 13.14
C ARG A 126 9.78 18.18 12.21
N ARG A 127 11.10 18.42 12.14
CA ARG A 127 12.01 17.51 11.42
C ARG A 127 11.99 16.11 12.04
N GLN A 128 12.03 16.00 13.36
CA GLN A 128 12.02 14.72 14.05
C GLN A 128 10.69 13.97 13.86
N ASP A 129 9.56 14.67 13.95
CA ASP A 129 8.24 14.09 13.68
C ASP A 129 8.16 13.55 12.24
N ALA A 130 8.65 14.32 11.26
CA ALA A 130 8.69 13.90 9.87
C ALA A 130 9.62 12.70 9.65
N ASP A 131 10.81 12.69 10.26
CA ASP A 131 11.74 11.57 10.22
C ASP A 131 11.13 10.29 10.81
N ASP A 132 10.43 10.42 11.94
CA ASP A 132 9.71 9.31 12.58
C ASP A 132 8.66 8.71 11.63
N LEU A 133 7.87 9.56 10.96
CA LEU A 133 6.86 9.12 9.99
C LEU A 133 7.49 8.44 8.78
N VAL A 134 8.57 9.00 8.23
CA VAL A 134 9.31 8.40 7.11
C VAL A 134 9.85 7.03 7.52
N ALA A 135 10.54 6.95 8.66
CA ALA A 135 11.13 5.72 9.14
C ALA A 135 10.10 4.60 9.35
N LEU A 136 8.87 4.96 9.77
CA LEU A 136 7.77 4.03 9.97
C LEU A 136 7.09 3.60 8.66
N LEU A 137 6.83 4.54 7.75
CA LEU A 137 5.97 4.32 6.59
C LEU A 137 6.70 3.84 5.33
N ILE A 138 8.01 4.07 5.22
CA ILE A 138 8.80 3.55 4.10
C ILE A 138 8.68 2.03 3.90
N PRO A 139 8.85 1.17 4.92
CA PRO A 139 8.64 -0.27 4.72
C PRO A 139 7.20 -0.61 4.35
N VAL A 140 6.21 0.13 4.88
CA VAL A 140 4.78 -0.05 4.57
C VAL A 140 4.51 0.26 3.10
N ILE A 141 4.89 1.45 2.61
CA ILE A 141 4.63 1.84 1.22
C ILE A 141 5.39 0.94 0.23
N LYS A 142 6.62 0.51 0.58
CA LYS A 142 7.40 -0.38 -0.28
C LYS A 142 6.74 -1.75 -0.39
N ALA A 143 6.38 -2.38 0.73
CA ALA A 143 5.85 -3.73 0.68
C ALA A 143 4.36 -3.77 0.33
N TYR A 144 3.52 -3.07 1.09
CA TYR A 144 2.08 -3.07 0.83
C TYR A 144 1.72 -2.42 -0.51
N GLY A 145 2.43 -1.35 -0.89
CA GLY A 145 2.23 -0.71 -2.19
C GLY A 145 2.59 -1.59 -3.38
N THR A 146 3.61 -2.44 -3.25
CA THR A 146 3.99 -3.38 -4.33
C THR A 146 3.12 -4.65 -4.33
N ASP A 147 2.76 -5.19 -3.17
CA ASP A 147 1.83 -6.32 -3.06
C ASP A 147 0.45 -5.95 -3.65
N ARG A 148 -0.16 -4.87 -3.13
CA ARG A 148 -1.46 -4.40 -3.62
C ARG A 148 -1.40 -3.92 -5.07
N GLY A 149 -0.29 -3.31 -5.47
CA GLY A 149 -0.06 -2.95 -6.87
C GLY A 149 -0.08 -4.17 -7.79
N PHE A 150 0.57 -5.26 -7.38
CA PHE A 150 0.61 -6.51 -8.15
C PHE A 150 -0.76 -7.18 -8.24
N GLU A 151 -1.50 -7.25 -7.14
CA GLU A 151 -2.89 -7.70 -7.11
C GLU A 151 -3.77 -6.87 -8.05
N ASN A 152 -3.63 -5.55 -8.01
CA ASN A 152 -4.38 -4.63 -8.85
C ASN A 152 -4.10 -4.83 -10.35
N VAL A 153 -2.83 -5.04 -10.73
CA VAL A 153 -2.49 -5.37 -12.13
C VAL A 153 -3.11 -6.71 -12.55
N SER A 154 -3.08 -7.71 -11.66
CA SER A 154 -3.72 -9.01 -11.92
C SER A 154 -5.25 -8.88 -12.11
N GLU A 155 -5.92 -8.09 -11.26
CA GLU A 155 -7.36 -7.83 -11.37
C GLU A 155 -7.68 -7.03 -12.64
N ALA A 156 -6.79 -6.13 -13.07
CA ALA A 156 -6.94 -5.40 -14.32
C ALA A 156 -6.82 -6.32 -15.56
N ILE A 157 -5.91 -7.32 -15.53
CA ILE A 157 -5.86 -8.38 -16.55
C ILE A 157 -7.20 -9.13 -16.61
N GLN A 158 -7.76 -9.46 -15.45
CA GLN A 158 -9.04 -10.17 -15.37
C GLN A 158 -10.20 -9.39 -16.02
N VAL A 159 -10.24 -8.06 -15.88
CA VAL A 159 -11.22 -7.20 -16.56
C VAL A 159 -11.11 -7.30 -18.09
N CYS A 160 -9.90 -7.44 -18.62
CA CYS A 160 -9.65 -7.60 -20.06
C CYS A 160 -9.94 -9.02 -20.58
N GLY A 161 -10.19 -9.99 -19.69
CA GLY A 161 -10.43 -11.38 -20.04
C GLY A 161 -9.25 -11.99 -20.84
N GLY A 162 -9.56 -12.85 -21.83
CA GLY A 162 -8.52 -13.49 -22.64
C GLY A 162 -7.61 -12.52 -23.40
N ALA A 163 -8.10 -11.32 -23.74
CA ALA A 163 -7.29 -10.29 -24.38
C ALA A 163 -6.17 -9.77 -23.45
N GLY A 164 -6.43 -9.72 -22.14
CA GLY A 164 -5.44 -9.33 -21.14
C GLY A 164 -4.27 -10.32 -21.00
N TYR A 165 -4.43 -11.54 -21.52
CA TYR A 165 -3.38 -12.56 -21.52
C TYR A 165 -2.50 -12.53 -22.79
N THR A 166 -2.87 -11.74 -23.80
CA THR A 166 -2.09 -11.62 -25.04
C THR A 166 -1.10 -10.46 -24.96
N LYS A 167 -0.07 -10.52 -25.81
CA LYS A 167 0.94 -9.45 -25.94
C LYS A 167 0.46 -8.25 -26.75
N ASP A 168 -0.75 -8.32 -27.32
CA ASP A 168 -1.34 -7.20 -28.06
C ASP A 168 -1.75 -6.06 -27.11
N TRP A 169 -1.94 -6.39 -25.82
CA TRP A 169 -2.22 -5.44 -24.75
C TRP A 169 -1.03 -5.35 -23.81
N SER A 170 -0.55 -4.13 -23.53
CA SER A 170 0.62 -3.89 -22.66
C SER A 170 0.43 -4.34 -21.21
N ILE A 171 -0.78 -4.73 -20.81
CA ILE A 171 -1.11 -5.08 -19.43
C ILE A 171 -0.40 -6.34 -18.93
N GLU A 172 -0.14 -7.32 -19.79
CA GLU A 172 0.65 -8.50 -19.45
C GLU A 172 2.11 -8.12 -19.14
N GLN A 173 2.64 -7.12 -19.86
CA GLN A 173 3.97 -6.59 -19.59
C GLN A 173 4.02 -5.91 -18.23
N TYR A 174 3.03 -5.07 -17.89
CA TYR A 174 2.97 -4.42 -16.58
C TYR A 174 3.00 -5.42 -15.43
N PHE A 175 2.31 -6.55 -15.57
CA PHE A 175 2.32 -7.63 -14.57
C PHE A 175 3.72 -8.23 -14.38
N ARG A 176 4.38 -8.55 -15.49
CA ARG A 176 5.74 -9.12 -15.48
C ARG A 176 6.78 -8.13 -14.96
N ASP A 177 6.67 -6.86 -15.35
CA ASP A 177 7.61 -5.79 -14.98
C ASP A 177 7.44 -5.42 -13.50
N LEU A 178 6.23 -5.50 -12.94
CA LEU A 178 5.99 -5.19 -11.54
C LEU A 178 6.51 -6.26 -10.57
N ARG A 179 6.59 -7.53 -10.98
CA ARG A 179 6.92 -8.63 -10.06
C ARG A 179 8.22 -8.41 -9.28
N ILE A 180 9.20 -7.76 -9.88
CA ILE A 180 10.51 -7.50 -9.27
C ILE A 180 10.43 -6.53 -8.08
N ALA A 181 9.45 -5.63 -8.07
CA ALA A 181 9.28 -4.62 -7.02
C ALA A 181 9.03 -5.23 -5.64
N LEU A 182 8.41 -6.42 -5.60
CA LEU A 182 8.17 -7.18 -4.38
C LEU A 182 9.46 -7.84 -3.83
N ILE A 183 10.53 -7.87 -4.63
CA ILE A 183 11.77 -8.62 -4.34
C ILE A 183 12.94 -7.67 -4.05
N TYR A 184 13.26 -6.74 -4.95
CA TYR A 184 14.45 -5.90 -4.80
C TYR A 184 14.27 -4.80 -3.74
N GLU A 185 15.37 -4.13 -3.42
CA GLU A 185 15.44 -3.14 -2.33
C GLU A 185 14.98 -3.69 -0.96
N GLY A 186 15.12 -5.01 -0.80
CA GLY A 186 14.65 -5.83 0.31
C GLY A 186 13.26 -6.39 0.03
N THR A 187 13.13 -7.72 0.08
CA THR A 187 11.86 -8.42 -0.16
C THR A 187 10.77 -7.90 0.76
N ASN A 188 9.50 -8.07 0.37
CA ASN A 188 8.39 -7.57 1.18
C ASN A 188 8.38 -8.15 2.60
N HIS A 189 8.82 -9.40 2.77
CA HIS A 189 9.04 -9.98 4.10
C HIS A 189 10.16 -9.27 4.89
N ILE A 190 11.29 -8.93 4.25
CA ILE A 190 12.36 -8.16 4.91
C ILE A 190 11.86 -6.77 5.34
N GLN A 191 11.01 -6.11 4.55
CA GLN A 191 10.40 -4.85 4.97
C GLN A 191 9.48 -5.04 6.16
N ALA A 192 8.71 -6.12 6.18
CA ALA A 192 7.82 -6.46 7.28
C ALA A 192 8.60 -6.74 8.58
N LEU A 193 9.72 -7.46 8.49
CA LEU A 193 10.63 -7.67 9.60
C LEU A 193 11.30 -6.37 10.07
N ASP A 194 11.70 -5.49 9.15
CA ASP A 194 12.26 -4.19 9.49
C ASP A 194 11.22 -3.34 10.25
N LEU A 195 9.98 -3.30 9.76
CA LEU A 195 8.87 -2.62 10.43
C LEU A 195 8.67 -3.15 11.86
N VAL A 196 8.37 -4.45 12.01
CA VAL A 196 8.02 -5.03 13.30
C VAL A 196 9.21 -5.13 14.24
N GLY A 197 10.33 -5.66 13.75
CA GLY A 197 11.49 -5.98 14.57
C GLY A 197 12.40 -4.79 14.86
N ARG A 198 12.35 -3.72 14.04
CA ARG A 198 13.22 -2.56 14.20
C ARG A 198 12.47 -1.24 14.36
N LYS A 199 11.49 -0.93 13.51
CA LYS A 199 10.84 0.39 13.51
C LYS A 199 9.85 0.58 14.67
N LEU A 200 9.02 -0.40 14.96
CA LEU A 200 8.06 -0.32 16.07
C LEU A 200 8.70 -0.10 17.45
N PRO A 201 9.77 -0.82 17.86
CA PRO A 201 10.39 -0.61 19.17
C PRO A 201 11.30 0.64 19.23
N MET A 202 11.60 1.30 18.11
CA MET A 202 12.50 2.45 18.10
C MET A 202 12.00 3.55 19.02
N HIS A 203 12.94 4.10 19.80
CA HIS A 203 12.69 5.21 20.72
C HIS A 203 11.48 4.97 21.64
N ASP A 204 11.33 3.74 22.14
CA ASP A 204 10.21 3.35 23.02
C ASP A 204 8.84 3.59 22.37
N GLY A 205 8.72 3.18 21.10
CA GLY A 205 7.49 3.27 20.31
C GLY A 205 7.14 4.67 19.83
N ARG A 206 8.08 5.63 19.86
CA ARG A 206 7.83 7.03 19.48
C ARG A 206 7.25 7.15 18.07
N LEU A 207 7.78 6.41 17.10
CA LEU A 207 7.33 6.47 15.70
C LEU A 207 5.82 6.18 15.57
N MET A 208 5.35 5.14 16.25
CA MET A 208 3.92 4.79 16.24
C MET A 208 3.06 5.84 16.94
N LYS A 209 3.56 6.43 18.04
CA LYS A 209 2.89 7.56 18.73
C LYS A 209 2.78 8.78 17.82
N THR A 210 3.81 9.09 17.05
CA THR A 210 3.82 10.17 16.05
C THR A 210 2.77 9.92 14.96
N PHE A 211 2.70 8.71 14.40
CA PHE A 211 1.66 8.37 13.42
C PHE A 211 0.24 8.43 14.01
N ALA A 212 0.02 7.92 15.22
CA ALA A 212 -1.28 7.99 15.89
C ALA A 212 -1.74 9.45 16.08
N ARG A 213 -0.82 10.36 16.43
CA ARG A 213 -1.12 11.80 16.54
C ARG A 213 -1.57 12.40 15.20
N GLU A 214 -0.91 12.06 14.10
CA GLU A 214 -1.32 12.48 12.76
C GLU A 214 -2.71 11.94 12.37
N VAL A 215 -3.01 10.68 12.74
CA VAL A 215 -4.35 10.12 12.54
C VAL A 215 -5.38 10.90 13.35
N HIS A 216 -5.16 11.13 14.64
CA HIS A 216 -6.09 11.90 15.47
C HIS A 216 -6.34 13.31 14.92
N ALA A 217 -5.31 13.98 14.40
CA ALA A 217 -5.46 15.30 13.79
C ALA A 217 -6.42 15.30 12.58
N VAL A 218 -6.40 14.26 11.74
CA VAL A 218 -7.35 14.18 10.62
C VAL A 218 -8.75 13.76 11.05
N LEU A 219 -8.89 12.93 12.09
CA LEU A 219 -10.22 12.51 12.57
C LEU A 219 -11.09 13.70 12.94
N GLU A 220 -10.51 14.68 13.66
CA GLU A 220 -11.24 15.88 14.08
C GLU A 220 -11.69 16.72 12.88
N ARG A 221 -10.83 16.87 11.87
CA ARG A 221 -11.17 17.58 10.63
C ARG A 221 -12.30 16.87 9.87
N ALA A 222 -12.22 15.56 9.75
CA ALA A 222 -13.20 14.76 9.01
C ALA A 222 -14.57 14.69 9.71
N ARG A 223 -14.61 14.76 11.04
CA ARG A 223 -15.86 14.85 11.82
C ARG A 223 -16.59 16.17 11.67
N GLY A 224 -15.91 17.21 11.17
CA GLY A 224 -16.53 18.51 10.86
C GLY A 224 -17.54 18.46 9.72
N HIS A 225 -17.62 17.34 8.98
CA HIS A 225 -18.51 17.18 7.83
C HIS A 225 -19.27 15.84 7.88
N GLU A 226 -20.58 15.88 7.59
CA GLU A 226 -21.46 14.71 7.63
C GLU A 226 -20.99 13.60 6.67
N GLU A 227 -20.50 13.99 5.49
CA GLU A 227 -20.08 13.07 4.42
C GLU A 227 -18.81 12.28 4.75
N THR A 228 -18.02 12.73 5.74
CA THR A 228 -16.73 12.11 6.10
C THR A 228 -16.68 11.56 7.51
N SER A 229 -17.69 11.85 8.35
CA SER A 229 -17.71 11.39 9.75
C SER A 229 -17.61 9.87 9.89
N ALA A 230 -18.36 9.11 9.07
CA ALA A 230 -18.32 7.65 9.12
C ALA A 230 -16.94 7.07 8.75
N PHE A 231 -16.19 7.74 7.87
CA PHE A 231 -14.83 7.34 7.52
C PHE A 231 -13.84 7.61 8.67
N ALA A 232 -14.06 8.70 9.40
CA ALA A 232 -13.28 9.01 10.60
C ALA A 232 -13.47 7.93 11.66
N ASP A 233 -14.71 7.52 11.93
CA ASP A 233 -15.00 6.49 12.94
C ASP A 233 -14.39 5.14 12.54
N ALA A 234 -14.51 4.73 11.27
CA ALA A 234 -13.88 3.53 10.76
C ALA A 234 -12.34 3.56 10.87
N LEU A 235 -11.70 4.71 10.56
CA LEU A 235 -10.25 4.88 10.74
C LEU A 235 -9.85 4.83 12.22
N GLN A 236 -10.64 5.40 13.13
CA GLN A 236 -10.37 5.32 14.56
C GLN A 236 -10.40 3.87 15.05
N ASP A 237 -11.38 3.08 14.61
CA ASP A 237 -11.48 1.67 14.94
C ASP A 237 -10.29 0.88 14.40
N GLY A 238 -9.87 1.14 13.16
CA GLY A 238 -8.69 0.51 12.59
C GLY A 238 -7.38 0.91 13.27
N LEU A 239 -7.22 2.16 13.68
CA LEU A 239 -6.08 2.60 14.49
C LEU A 239 -6.06 1.85 15.84
N LYS A 240 -7.22 1.69 16.48
CA LYS A 240 -7.34 0.92 17.72
C LYS A 240 -6.91 -0.53 17.50
N LEU A 241 -7.39 -1.18 16.45
CA LEU A 241 -6.98 -2.55 16.09
C LEU A 241 -5.46 -2.66 15.86
N LEU A 242 -4.87 -1.69 15.18
CA LEU A 242 -3.43 -1.66 14.93
C LEU A 242 -2.61 -1.49 16.22
N ILE A 243 -3.04 -0.60 17.14
CA ILE A 243 -2.39 -0.42 18.44
C ILE A 243 -2.52 -1.69 19.30
N GLU A 244 -3.71 -2.28 19.36
CA GLU A 244 -3.94 -3.54 20.09
C GLU A 244 -3.07 -4.68 19.53
N ALA A 245 -2.99 -4.82 18.21
CA ALA A 245 -2.14 -5.82 17.57
C ALA A 245 -0.65 -5.58 17.87
N THR A 246 -0.23 -4.31 17.95
CA THR A 246 1.15 -3.93 18.30
C THR A 246 1.49 -4.37 19.72
N GLU A 247 0.63 -4.08 20.69
CA GLU A 247 0.84 -4.45 22.09
C GLU A 247 0.82 -5.97 22.28
N GLN A 248 -0.14 -6.67 21.69
CA GLN A 248 -0.21 -8.14 21.75
C GLN A 248 1.03 -8.80 21.12
N LEU A 249 1.54 -8.23 20.03
CA LEU A 249 2.77 -8.72 19.42
C LEU A 249 3.99 -8.44 20.29
N ARG A 250 4.07 -7.25 20.91
CA ARG A 250 5.14 -6.91 21.87
C ARG A 250 5.16 -7.87 23.06
N GLU A 251 4.00 -8.18 23.63
CA GLU A 251 3.86 -9.11 24.76
C GLU A 251 4.30 -10.53 24.40
N ARG A 252 3.85 -11.05 23.26
CA ARG A 252 4.27 -12.36 22.75
C ARG A 252 5.75 -12.41 22.42
N ALA A 253 6.27 -11.39 21.74
CA ALA A 253 7.68 -11.27 21.38
C ALA A 253 8.64 -11.22 22.59
N ALA A 254 8.16 -10.73 23.73
CA ALA A 254 8.91 -10.73 24.99
C ALA A 254 9.08 -12.15 25.56
N GLN A 255 8.16 -13.06 25.26
CA GLN A 255 8.23 -14.48 25.64
C GLN A 255 8.96 -15.30 24.58
N ASP A 256 8.72 -14.99 23.30
CA ASP A 256 9.24 -15.73 22.16
C ASP A 256 9.49 -14.83 20.96
N ARG A 257 10.77 -14.62 20.61
CA ARG A 257 11.15 -13.72 19.52
C ARG A 257 10.72 -14.21 18.14
N GLU A 258 10.40 -15.49 17.94
CA GLU A 258 9.95 -16.02 16.65
C GLU A 258 8.56 -15.47 16.25
N GLU A 259 7.77 -15.04 17.22
CA GLU A 259 6.48 -14.36 16.98
C GLU A 259 6.64 -13.09 16.13
N ILE A 260 7.78 -12.39 16.23
CA ILE A 260 8.09 -11.24 15.36
C ILE A 260 8.11 -11.68 13.89
N GLY A 261 8.81 -12.77 13.59
CA GLY A 261 8.95 -13.28 12.23
C GLY A 261 7.64 -13.82 11.68
N ALA A 262 6.91 -14.57 12.50
CA ALA A 262 5.62 -15.16 12.15
C ALA A 262 4.53 -14.10 11.89
N ALA A 263 4.52 -13.00 12.65
CA ALA A 263 3.51 -11.96 12.52
C ALA A 263 3.84 -10.90 11.47
N ALA A 264 5.11 -10.75 11.07
CA ALA A 264 5.62 -9.60 10.32
C ALA A 264 4.76 -9.22 9.11
N SER A 265 4.56 -10.14 8.16
CA SER A 265 3.86 -9.84 6.91
C SER A 265 2.39 -9.47 7.14
N ASN A 266 1.69 -10.17 8.04
CA ASN A 266 0.29 -9.86 8.38
C ASN A 266 0.18 -8.51 9.10
N TYR A 267 1.13 -8.19 9.99
CA TYR A 267 1.15 -6.91 10.66
C TYR A 267 1.38 -5.76 9.67
N LEU A 268 2.31 -5.93 8.73
CA LEU A 268 2.55 -4.96 7.67
C LEU A 268 1.30 -4.75 6.80
N HIS A 269 0.56 -5.82 6.48
CA HIS A 269 -0.70 -5.72 5.77
C HIS A 269 -1.73 -4.89 6.57
N LEU A 270 -1.96 -5.22 7.85
CA LEU A 270 -2.84 -4.44 8.72
C LEU A 270 -2.47 -2.96 8.74
N PHE A 271 -1.17 -2.66 8.88
CA PHE A 271 -0.67 -1.29 8.86
C PHE A 271 -0.98 -0.63 7.50
N GLY A 272 -0.70 -1.30 6.38
CA GLY A 272 -0.95 -0.79 5.03
C GLY A 272 -2.41 -0.41 4.78
N LEU A 273 -3.36 -1.23 5.24
CA LEU A 273 -4.79 -0.93 5.18
C LEU A 273 -5.15 0.31 6.01
N VAL A 274 -4.66 0.41 7.24
CA VAL A 274 -4.91 1.58 8.12
C VAL A 274 -4.26 2.85 7.55
N ALA A 275 -3.08 2.75 6.97
CA ALA A 275 -2.42 3.87 6.29
C ALA A 275 -3.19 4.33 5.03
N CYS A 276 -3.79 3.39 4.29
CA CYS A 276 -4.70 3.72 3.18
C CYS A 276 -5.99 4.41 3.67
N ALA A 277 -6.59 3.93 4.76
CA ALA A 277 -7.73 4.60 5.38
C ALA A 277 -7.39 6.02 5.84
N TYR A 278 -6.22 6.22 6.47
CA TYR A 278 -5.69 7.53 6.82
C TYR A 278 -5.58 8.45 5.60
N SER A 279 -5.01 7.95 4.50
CA SER A 279 -4.93 8.70 3.23
C SER A 279 -6.32 9.07 2.71
N TRP A 280 -7.29 8.15 2.75
CA TRP A 280 -8.66 8.44 2.32
C TRP A 280 -9.33 9.52 3.16
N VAL A 281 -9.28 9.42 4.49
CA VAL A 281 -9.88 10.42 5.40
C VAL A 281 -9.26 11.79 5.17
N ARG A 282 -7.94 11.87 4.94
CA ARG A 282 -7.26 13.13 4.61
C ARG A 282 -7.73 13.72 3.28
N GLN A 283 -7.78 12.90 2.25
CA GLN A 283 -8.19 13.34 0.91
C GLN A 283 -9.64 13.81 0.90
N THR A 284 -10.56 13.08 1.53
CA THR A 284 -11.98 13.44 1.54
C THR A 284 -12.27 14.64 2.43
N ALA A 285 -11.70 14.71 3.64
CA ALA A 285 -11.88 15.86 4.51
C ALA A 285 -11.41 17.15 3.81
N HIS A 286 -10.24 17.10 3.16
CA HIS A 286 -9.76 18.25 2.38
C HIS A 286 -10.64 18.58 1.18
N ALA A 287 -11.06 17.58 0.40
CA ALA A 287 -11.87 17.81 -0.79
C ALA A 287 -13.24 18.41 -0.46
N VAL A 288 -13.86 17.96 0.63
CA VAL A 288 -15.15 18.52 1.11
C VAL A 288 -14.97 19.94 1.64
N GLU A 289 -14.00 20.17 2.51
CA GLU A 289 -13.76 21.51 3.10
C GLU A 289 -13.41 22.56 2.05
N SER A 290 -12.58 22.19 1.06
CA SER A 290 -12.17 23.09 -0.01
C SER A 290 -13.21 23.26 -1.13
N GLY A 291 -14.28 22.45 -1.13
CA GLY A 291 -15.27 22.44 -2.21
C GLY A 291 -14.69 22.03 -3.56
N ALA A 292 -13.74 21.09 -3.59
CA ALA A 292 -13.10 20.65 -4.83
C ALA A 292 -14.12 20.04 -5.82
N ASP A 293 -13.96 20.32 -7.12
CA ASP A 293 -14.88 19.86 -8.18
C ASP A 293 -15.12 18.33 -8.17
N ASN A 294 -14.13 17.56 -7.72
CA ASN A 294 -14.20 16.11 -7.64
C ASN A 294 -14.53 15.56 -6.23
N ALA A 295 -14.90 16.40 -5.26
CA ALA A 295 -15.16 15.99 -3.88
C ALA A 295 -16.20 14.87 -3.79
N ALA A 296 -17.32 15.01 -4.52
CA ALA A 296 -18.36 13.98 -4.54
C ALA A 296 -17.87 12.63 -5.10
N ALA A 297 -16.94 12.64 -6.06
CA ALA A 297 -16.34 11.42 -6.60
C ALA A 297 -15.35 10.78 -5.61
N LYS A 298 -14.57 11.61 -4.89
CA LYS A 298 -13.67 11.16 -3.82
C LYS A 298 -14.45 10.52 -2.68
N VAL A 299 -15.52 11.14 -2.20
CA VAL A 299 -16.39 10.57 -1.14
C VAL A 299 -17.00 9.23 -1.56
N LYS A 300 -17.48 9.10 -2.81
CA LYS A 300 -18.00 7.82 -3.32
C LYS A 300 -16.93 6.72 -3.37
N THR A 301 -15.70 7.08 -3.76
CA THR A 301 -14.58 6.12 -3.84
C THR A 301 -14.11 5.72 -2.44
N ALA A 302 -14.02 6.67 -1.51
CA ALA A 302 -13.71 6.39 -0.11
C ALA A 302 -14.77 5.47 0.52
N ARG A 303 -16.07 5.72 0.28
CA ARG A 303 -17.14 4.83 0.74
C ARG A 303 -16.94 3.40 0.25
N TYR A 304 -16.64 3.22 -1.04
CA TYR A 304 -16.32 1.90 -1.58
C TYR A 304 -15.14 1.24 -0.86
N PHE A 305 -14.05 2.00 -0.64
CA PHE A 305 -12.89 1.50 0.10
C PHE A 305 -13.30 1.03 1.51
N PHE A 306 -13.98 1.87 2.28
CA PHE A 306 -14.35 1.57 3.66
C PHE A 306 -15.37 0.43 3.78
N GLU A 307 -16.28 0.28 2.82
CA GLU A 307 -17.34 -0.75 2.89
C GLU A 307 -16.92 -2.10 2.27
N LEU A 308 -16.04 -2.11 1.26
CA LEU A 308 -15.73 -3.33 0.48
C LEU A 308 -14.27 -3.75 0.46
N VAL A 309 -13.33 -2.89 0.86
CA VAL A 309 -11.90 -3.24 0.93
C VAL A 309 -11.42 -3.26 2.38
N TYR A 310 -11.68 -2.20 3.12
CA TYR A 310 -11.21 -2.03 4.49
C TYR A 310 -11.66 -3.09 5.49
N PRO A 311 -12.82 -3.78 5.35
CA PRO A 311 -13.18 -4.89 6.25
C PRO A 311 -12.14 -6.02 6.34
N GLU A 312 -11.22 -6.11 5.37
CA GLU A 312 -10.04 -6.98 5.39
C GLU A 312 -9.24 -6.88 6.71
N VAL A 313 -9.19 -5.70 7.36
CA VAL A 313 -8.48 -5.52 8.64
C VAL A 313 -8.92 -6.53 9.70
N HIS A 314 -10.20 -6.92 9.73
CA HIS A 314 -10.71 -7.88 10.70
C HIS A 314 -10.19 -9.29 10.46
N GLY A 315 -10.07 -9.70 9.19
CA GLY A 315 -9.48 -10.98 8.81
C GLY A 315 -8.00 -11.04 9.17
N VAL A 316 -7.25 -9.99 8.83
CA VAL A 316 -5.81 -9.90 9.14
C VAL A 316 -5.56 -9.92 10.66
N VAL A 317 -6.37 -9.20 11.44
CA VAL A 317 -6.29 -9.24 12.92
C VAL A 317 -6.57 -10.65 13.46
N ALA A 318 -7.53 -11.37 12.88
CA ALA A 318 -7.79 -12.76 13.29
C ALA A 318 -6.57 -13.66 13.03
N THR A 319 -5.91 -13.53 11.89
CA THR A 319 -4.67 -14.26 11.59
C THR A 319 -3.53 -13.87 12.53
N LEU A 320 -3.36 -12.58 12.84
CA LEU A 320 -2.34 -12.12 13.81
C LEU A 320 -2.54 -12.70 15.21
N ARG A 321 -3.80 -12.90 15.63
CA ARG A 321 -4.14 -13.49 16.93
C ARG A 321 -3.85 -14.99 17.00
N ALA A 322 -3.81 -15.70 15.87
CA ALA A 322 -3.48 -17.12 15.84
C ALA A 322 -2.02 -17.41 16.25
N GLY A 323 -1.12 -16.43 16.07
CA GLY A 323 0.29 -16.56 16.46
C GLY A 323 1.08 -17.52 15.57
N LYS A 324 2.27 -17.93 16.04
CA LYS A 324 3.17 -18.73 15.21
C LYS A 324 2.83 -20.23 15.17
N ALA A 325 2.16 -20.76 16.18
CA ALA A 325 2.00 -22.21 16.36
C ALA A 325 1.45 -22.95 15.13
N PRO A 326 0.38 -22.47 14.45
CA PRO A 326 -0.15 -23.13 13.25
C PRO A 326 0.84 -23.23 12.07
N MET A 327 1.92 -22.44 12.08
CA MET A 327 2.97 -22.48 11.07
C MET A 327 4.20 -23.26 11.55
N MET A 328 4.60 -23.07 12.81
CA MET A 328 5.86 -23.59 13.34
C MET A 328 5.74 -24.99 13.95
N ASP A 329 4.53 -25.51 14.13
CA ASP A 329 4.30 -26.89 14.59
C ASP A 329 4.58 -27.94 13.49
N PHE A 330 4.61 -27.53 12.21
CA PHE A 330 4.96 -28.42 11.09
C PHE A 330 6.46 -28.75 11.09
N ALA A 331 6.79 -30.02 11.02
CA ALA A 331 8.14 -30.49 10.75
C ALA A 331 8.54 -30.22 9.29
N VAL A 332 9.85 -30.19 9.03
CA VAL A 332 10.38 -29.87 7.69
C VAL A 332 9.95 -30.88 6.64
N ASP A 333 9.80 -32.15 7.01
CA ASP A 333 9.33 -33.22 6.12
C ASP A 333 7.80 -33.20 5.89
N GLU A 334 7.06 -32.37 6.62
CA GLU A 334 5.63 -32.15 6.43
C GLU A 334 5.32 -30.96 5.48
N LEU A 335 6.33 -30.21 5.04
CA LEU A 335 6.23 -29.04 4.14
C LEU A 335 6.56 -29.38 2.68
#